data_AF-A0A1M5NX96-F1
#
_entry.id   AF-A0A1M5NX96-F1
#
_cell.length_a   1.000
_cell.length_b   1.000
_cell.length_c   1.000
_cell.angle_alpha   90.00
_cell.angle_beta   90.00
_cell.angle_gamma   90.00
#
_symmetry.space_group_name_H-M   'P 1'
#
loop_
_entity.id
_entity.type
_entity.pdbx_description
1 polymer ?
#
loop_
_entity_poly.entity_id
_entity_poly.type
_entity_poly.pdbx_seq_one_letter_code
_entity_poly.pdbx_strand_id
1 'polypeptide(L)'
;MKASILSFRAAVLMVIAGMIWGIVMGISQDHSTMPAHAHLNLLGWVSLFLFGIYYHLHPAVGLNRLASVQVWIWIVGTIVLTIGVGLVYSGHAVGEPITAVSSLVVLADTLLFGWLVFRREPAELASPRSTVPAE
;
A
#
# COMPACT_ATOMS: atom_id res chain seq x y z
N MET A 1 3.46 -13.01 -10.41
CA MET A 1 4.41 -12.06 -9.77
C MET A 1 4.24 -12.17 -8.27
N LYS A 2 5.32 -12.15 -7.48
CA LYS A 2 5.21 -12.12 -6.01
C LYS A 2 4.74 -10.72 -5.60
N ALA A 3 3.62 -10.63 -4.89
CA ALA A 3 3.03 -9.35 -4.45
C ALA A 3 4.07 -8.47 -3.72
N SER A 4 4.95 -9.09 -2.93
CA SER A 4 6.04 -8.42 -2.20
C SER A 4 7.01 -7.65 -3.10
N ILE A 5 7.47 -8.24 -4.21
CA ILE A 5 8.41 -7.58 -5.13
C ILE A 5 7.76 -6.37 -5.80
N LEU A 6 6.48 -6.49 -6.16
CA LEU A 6 5.72 -5.38 -6.72
C LEU A 6 5.61 -4.24 -5.71
N SER A 7 5.24 -4.54 -4.47
CA SER A 7 5.10 -3.55 -3.41
C SER A 7 6.40 -2.80 -3.14
N PHE A 8 7.54 -3.49 -3.03
CA PHE A 8 8.83 -2.84 -2.78
C PHE A 8 9.26 -1.94 -3.93
N ARG A 9 9.10 -2.39 -5.18
CA ARG A 9 9.46 -1.57 -6.35
C ARG A 9 8.57 -0.32 -6.44
N ALA A 10 7.27 -0.47 -6.21
CA ALA A 10 6.35 0.65 -6.19
C ALA A 10 6.67 1.62 -5.06
N ALA A 11 6.94 1.12 -3.85
CA ALA A 11 7.31 1.93 -2.70
C ALA A 11 8.51 2.84 -3.01
N VAL A 12 9.61 2.27 -3.53
CA VAL A 12 10.82 3.03 -3.86
C VAL A 12 10.54 4.13 -4.90
N LEU A 13 9.71 3.85 -5.90
CA LEU A 13 9.34 4.87 -6.89
C LEU A 13 8.49 6.00 -6.27
N MET A 14 7.54 5.64 -5.40
CA MET A 14 6.67 6.62 -4.73
C MET A 14 7.44 7.50 -3.74
N VAL A 15 8.41 6.95 -3.00
CA VAL A 15 9.23 7.76 -2.08
C VAL A 15 10.15 8.72 -2.84
N ILE A 16 10.73 8.30 -3.97
CA ILE A 16 11.53 9.19 -4.80
C ILE A 16 10.68 10.35 -5.32
N ALA A 17 9.48 10.05 -5.83
CA ALA A 17 8.53 11.08 -6.24
C ALA A 17 8.13 12.01 -5.08
N GLY A 18 7.89 11.45 -3.90
CA GLY A 18 7.60 12.19 -2.67
C GLY A 18 8.74 13.13 -2.27
N MET A 19 9.98 12.65 -2.27
CA MET A 19 11.17 13.46 -1.97
C MET A 19 11.35 14.61 -2.95
N ILE A 20 11.21 14.34 -4.27
CA ILE A 20 11.28 15.38 -5.29
C ILE A 20 10.21 16.45 -5.05
N TRP A 21 8.97 16.06 -4.77
CA TRP A 21 7.89 17.00 -4.45
C TRP A 21 8.20 17.80 -3.18
N GLY A 22 8.70 17.15 -2.12
CA GLY A 22 9.12 17.83 -0.89
C GLY A 22 10.19 18.90 -1.14
N ILE A 23 11.18 18.60 -1.97
CA ILE A 23 12.22 19.55 -2.38
C ILE A 23 11.60 20.73 -3.15
N VAL A 24 10.69 20.46 -4.09
CA VAL A 24 10.00 21.52 -4.86
C VAL A 24 9.18 22.45 -3.95
N MET A 25 8.46 21.90 -2.96
CA MET A 25 7.74 22.71 -1.96
C MET A 25 8.72 23.54 -1.13
N GLY A 26 9.84 22.94 -0.70
CA GLY A 26 10.89 23.66 0.05
C GLY A 26 11.52 24.80 -0.74
N ILE A 27 11.79 24.62 -2.04
CA ILE A 27 12.38 25.66 -2.89
C ILE A 27 11.37 26.78 -3.19
N SER A 28 10.12 26.42 -3.51
CA SER A 28 9.07 27.38 -3.83
C SER A 28 8.47 28.09 -2.62
N GLN A 29 8.73 27.59 -1.40
CA GLN A 29 8.08 28.01 -0.15
C GLN A 29 6.55 27.86 -0.15
N ASP A 30 5.98 27.23 -1.18
CA ASP A 30 4.56 26.93 -1.27
C ASP A 30 4.28 25.54 -0.68
N HIS A 31 3.56 25.54 0.43
CA HIS A 31 3.19 24.34 1.17
C HIS A 31 1.71 23.99 1.02
N SER A 32 1.00 24.62 0.08
CA SER A 32 -0.41 24.33 -0.21
C SER A 32 -0.67 22.84 -0.44
N THR A 33 0.21 22.17 -1.19
CA THR A 33 0.11 20.73 -1.51
C THR A 33 0.77 19.81 -0.48
N MET A 34 1.16 20.31 0.71
CA MET A 34 1.75 19.49 1.77
C MET A 34 0.90 18.24 2.12
N PRO A 35 -0.45 18.32 2.19
CA PRO A 35 -1.26 17.14 2.45
C PRO A 35 -1.09 16.07 1.39
N ALA A 36 -1.05 16.43 0.10
CA ALA A 36 -0.86 15.47 -0.99
C ALA A 36 0.51 14.78 -0.89
N HIS A 37 1.57 15.54 -0.65
CA HIS A 37 2.91 15.00 -0.41
C HIS A 37 2.95 14.02 0.78
N ALA A 38 2.28 14.36 1.89
CA ALA A 38 2.23 13.50 3.06
C ALA A 38 1.52 12.17 2.76
N HIS A 39 0.40 12.21 2.02
CA HIS A 39 -0.32 11.00 1.61
C HIS A 39 0.53 10.12 0.69
N LEU A 40 1.27 10.71 -0.26
CA LEU A 40 2.16 9.96 -1.14
C LEU A 40 3.24 9.20 -0.36
N ASN A 41 3.83 9.81 0.66
CA ASN A 41 4.86 9.15 1.47
C ASN A 41 4.27 8.12 2.44
N LEU A 42 3.16 8.43 3.11
CA LEU A 42 2.57 7.47 4.06
C LEU A 42 1.95 6.27 3.34
N LEU A 43 1.04 6.50 2.39
CA LEU A 43 0.38 5.41 1.67
C LEU A 43 1.30 4.80 0.60
N GLY A 44 2.03 5.63 -0.14
CA GLY A 44 2.83 5.20 -1.28
C GLY A 44 4.16 4.58 -0.88
N TRP A 45 4.79 5.02 0.20
CA TRP A 45 6.04 4.45 0.70
C TRP A 45 5.81 3.54 1.90
N VAL A 46 5.37 4.09 3.04
CA VAL A 46 5.32 3.34 4.31
C VAL A 46 4.38 2.14 4.22
N SER A 47 3.12 2.33 3.83
CA SER A 47 2.14 1.25 3.76
C SER A 47 2.52 0.17 2.75
N LEU A 48 2.95 0.57 1.53
CA LEU A 48 3.41 -0.38 0.51
C LEU A 48 4.63 -1.18 0.98
N PHE A 49 5.56 -0.55 1.67
CA PHE A 49 6.72 -1.25 2.22
C PHE A 49 6.31 -2.26 3.30
N LEU A 50 5.39 -1.89 4.19
CA LEU A 50 4.84 -2.79 5.21
C LEU A 50 4.07 -3.96 4.59
N PHE A 51 3.26 -3.73 3.56
CA PHE A 51 2.59 -4.81 2.81
C PHE A 51 3.60 -5.74 2.15
N GLY A 52 4.66 -5.18 1.56
CA GLY A 52 5.75 -5.95 0.97
C GLY A 52 6.42 -6.88 1.99
N ILE A 53 6.72 -6.37 3.19
CA ILE A 53 7.27 -7.15 4.31
C ILE A 53 6.28 -8.25 4.72
N TYR A 54 5.00 -7.90 4.92
CA TYR A 54 3.98 -8.85 5.35
C TYR A 54 3.85 -10.03 4.39
N TYR A 55 3.74 -9.75 3.08
CA TYR A 55 3.65 -10.79 2.05
C TYR A 55 4.95 -11.56 1.83
N HIS A 56 6.09 -11.00 2.22
CA HIS A 56 7.36 -11.73 2.22
C HIS A 56 7.44 -12.73 3.37
N LEU A 57 6.98 -12.33 4.57
CA LEU A 57 6.95 -13.17 5.77
C LEU A 57 5.85 -14.24 5.74
N HIS A 58 4.75 -13.99 5.04
CA HIS A 58 3.61 -14.92 4.90
C HIS A 58 3.46 -15.39 3.44
N PRO A 59 4.35 -16.26 2.95
CA PRO A 59 4.35 -16.67 1.54
C PRO A 59 3.06 -17.40 1.12
N ALA A 60 2.39 -18.12 2.04
CA ALA A 60 1.10 -18.78 1.78
C ALA A 60 0.01 -17.76 1.38
N VAL A 61 0.01 -16.59 2.02
CA VAL A 61 -0.85 -15.46 1.69
C VAL A 61 -0.34 -14.71 0.44
N GLY A 62 0.98 -14.47 0.35
CA GLY A 62 1.61 -13.71 -0.73
C GLY A 62 1.58 -14.38 -2.12
N LEU A 63 1.36 -15.69 -2.17
CA LEU A 63 1.13 -16.46 -3.41
C LEU A 63 -0.29 -16.35 -3.95
N ASN A 64 -1.23 -15.87 -3.14
CA ASN A 64 -2.62 -15.74 -3.55
C ASN A 64 -2.79 -14.60 -4.57
N ARG A 65 -3.54 -14.85 -5.65
CA ARG A 65 -3.82 -13.82 -6.68
C ARG A 65 -4.49 -12.59 -6.07
N LEU A 66 -5.29 -12.78 -5.02
CA LEU A 66 -5.94 -11.69 -4.28
C LEU A 66 -4.94 -10.71 -3.63
N ALA A 67 -3.80 -11.19 -3.13
CA ALA A 67 -2.76 -10.33 -2.54
C ALA A 67 -2.15 -9.39 -3.60
N SER A 68 -1.93 -9.91 -4.81
CA SER A 68 -1.42 -9.10 -5.92
C SER A 68 -2.45 -8.09 -6.41
N VAL A 69 -3.74 -8.46 -6.44
CA VAL A 69 -4.83 -7.53 -6.79
C VAL A 69 -4.95 -6.41 -5.77
N GLN A 70 -4.91 -6.74 -4.47
CA GLN A 70 -4.90 -5.76 -3.37
C GLN A 70 -3.77 -4.74 -3.54
N VAL A 71 -2.54 -5.20 -3.76
CA VAL A 71 -1.39 -4.29 -3.98
C VAL A 71 -1.60 -3.37 -5.20
N TRP A 72 -2.16 -3.88 -6.29
CA TRP A 72 -2.45 -3.06 -7.48
C TRP A 72 -3.52 -2.01 -7.20
N ILE A 73 -4.61 -2.38 -6.51
CA ILE A 73 -5.67 -1.46 -6.11
C ILE A 73 -5.09 -0.38 -5.19
N TRP A 74 -4.23 -0.75 -4.23
CA TRP A 74 -3.55 0.19 -3.35
C TRP A 74 -2.69 1.20 -4.12
N ILE A 75 -1.86 0.72 -5.05
CA ILE A 75 -0.97 1.58 -5.85
C ILE A 75 -1.80 2.60 -6.64
N VAL A 76 -2.80 2.13 -7.38
CA VAL A 76 -3.66 3.01 -8.20
C VAL A 76 -4.46 3.95 -7.30
N GLY A 77 -5.07 3.44 -6.23
CA GLY A 77 -5.83 4.23 -5.26
C GLY A 77 -4.98 5.33 -4.62
N THR A 78 -3.74 5.02 -4.25
CA THR A 78 -2.81 5.99 -3.66
C THR A 78 -2.42 7.09 -4.65
N ILE A 79 -2.13 6.75 -5.92
CA ILE A 79 -1.81 7.73 -6.95
C ILE A 79 -3.00 8.66 -7.19
N VAL A 80 -4.20 8.09 -7.38
CA VAL A 80 -5.41 8.86 -7.64
C VAL A 80 -5.78 9.74 -6.44
N LEU A 81 -5.65 9.23 -5.21
CA LEU A 81 -5.87 9.99 -3.98
C LEU A 81 -4.90 11.17 -3.88
N THR A 82 -3.60 10.91 -4.10
CA THR A 82 -2.56 11.95 -4.06
C THR A 82 -2.85 13.06 -5.07
N ILE A 83 -3.22 12.70 -6.31
CA ILE A 83 -3.57 13.68 -7.35
C ILE A 83 -4.85 14.44 -6.95
N GLY A 84 -5.88 13.74 -6.48
CA GLY A 84 -7.14 14.35 -6.03
C GLY A 84 -6.92 15.40 -4.94
N VAL A 85 -6.17 15.03 -3.89
CA VAL A 85 -5.82 15.94 -2.80
C VAL A 85 -5.00 17.11 -3.33
N GLY A 86 -4.01 16.86 -4.21
CA GLY A 86 -3.24 17.92 -4.85
C GLY A 86 -4.13 18.93 -5.58
N LEU A 87 -5.11 18.45 -6.35
CA LEU A 87 -6.05 19.29 -7.08
C LEU A 87 -6.95 20.13 -6.15
N VAL A 88 -7.44 19.54 -5.04
CA VAL A 88 -8.22 20.29 -4.04
C VAL A 88 -7.42 21.47 -3.51
N TYR A 89 -6.17 21.22 -3.09
CA TYR A 89 -5.31 22.26 -2.52
C TYR A 89 -4.73 23.23 -3.56
N SER A 90 -4.74 22.86 -4.85
CA SER A 90 -4.47 23.77 -5.97
C SER A 90 -5.71 24.52 -6.47
N GLY A 91 -6.85 24.45 -5.76
CA GLY A 91 -8.06 25.23 -6.07
C GLY A 91 -8.94 24.67 -7.19
N HIS A 92 -8.73 23.42 -7.61
CA HIS A 92 -9.53 22.80 -8.67
C HIS A 92 -10.71 22.01 -8.08
N ALA A 93 -11.94 22.45 -8.37
CA ALA A 93 -13.18 21.85 -7.84
C ALA A 93 -13.35 20.36 -8.19
N VAL A 94 -12.74 19.89 -9.29
CA VAL A 94 -12.76 18.46 -9.67
C VAL A 94 -11.98 17.56 -8.70
N GLY A 95 -11.10 18.14 -7.86
CA GLY A 95 -10.32 17.40 -6.88
C GLY A 95 -11.17 16.76 -5.78
N GLU A 96 -12.27 17.40 -5.36
CA GLU A 96 -13.14 16.90 -4.29
C GLU A 96 -13.76 15.53 -4.61
N PRO A 97 -14.47 15.34 -5.73
CA PRO A 97 -15.06 14.04 -6.06
C PRO A 97 -13.98 12.97 -6.29
N ILE A 98 -12.83 13.33 -6.88
CA ILE A 98 -11.71 12.39 -7.06
C ILE A 98 -11.18 11.91 -5.72
N THR A 99 -10.96 12.83 -4.77
CA THR A 99 -10.48 12.53 -3.42
C THR A 99 -11.47 11.66 -2.67
N ALA A 100 -12.77 11.96 -2.74
CA ALA A 100 -13.81 11.18 -2.10
C ALA A 100 -13.85 9.73 -2.62
N VAL A 101 -13.89 9.54 -3.94
CA VAL A 101 -13.95 8.20 -4.55
C VAL A 101 -12.69 7.40 -4.25
N SER A 102 -11.51 8.00 -4.41
CA SER A 102 -10.24 7.32 -4.13
C SER A 102 -10.07 6.97 -2.66
N SER A 103 -10.54 7.81 -1.74
CA SER A 103 -10.55 7.51 -0.29
C SER A 103 -11.37 6.25 0.01
N LEU A 104 -12.54 6.11 -0.61
CA LEU A 104 -13.38 4.91 -0.46
C LEU A 104 -12.71 3.65 -1.03
N VAL A 105 -12.02 3.79 -2.18
CA VAL A 105 -11.25 2.69 -2.78
C VAL A 105 -10.10 2.25 -1.86
N VAL A 106 -9.32 3.20 -1.33
CA VAL A 106 -8.22 2.91 -0.40
C VAL A 106 -8.75 2.28 0.90
N LEU A 107 -9.90 2.74 1.41
CA LEU A 107 -10.55 2.13 2.57
C LEU A 107 -10.97 0.68 2.29
N ALA A 108 -11.66 0.43 1.18
CA ALA A 108 -12.08 -0.91 0.78
C ALA A 108 -10.87 -1.85 0.61
N ASP A 109 -9.77 -1.34 0.05
CA ASP A 109 -8.55 -2.10 -0.11
C ASP A 109 -7.84 -2.39 1.22
N THR A 110 -7.84 -1.43 2.15
CA THR A 110 -7.36 -1.64 3.53
C THR A 110 -8.17 -2.74 4.22
N LEU A 111 -9.49 -2.76 4.04
CA LEU A 111 -10.36 -3.80 4.59
C LEU A 111 -10.07 -5.17 3.96
N LEU A 112 -9.79 -5.22 2.66
CA LEU A 112 -9.36 -6.44 1.97
C LEU A 112 -8.01 -6.94 2.52
N PHE A 113 -7.04 -6.04 2.72
CA PHE A 113 -5.77 -6.38 3.35
C PHE A 113 -5.99 -6.89 4.78
N GLY A 114 -6.80 -6.21 5.59
CA GLY A 114 -7.16 -6.64 6.93
C GLY A 114 -7.79 -8.03 6.93
N TRP A 115 -8.76 -8.29 6.05
CA TRP A 115 -9.35 -9.62 5.90
C TRP A 115 -8.31 -10.67 5.53
N LEU A 116 -7.38 -10.35 4.63
CA LEU A 116 -6.32 -11.25 4.23
C LEU A 116 -5.34 -11.56 5.37
N VAL A 117 -5.10 -10.59 6.26
CA VAL A 117 -4.28 -10.76 7.47
C VAL A 117 -4.99 -11.60 8.54
N PHE A 118 -6.29 -11.37 8.75
CA PHE A 118 -7.08 -12.07 9.77
C PHE A 118 -7.62 -13.44 9.33
N ARG A 119 -7.62 -13.72 8.03
CA ARG A 119 -8.02 -15.02 7.51
C ARG A 119 -6.99 -16.05 7.96
N ARG A 120 -7.40 -16.95 8.86
CA ARG A 120 -6.57 -18.07 9.34
C ARG A 120 -5.97 -18.81 8.15
N GLU A 121 -4.64 -18.91 8.11
CA GLU A 121 -4.00 -19.99 7.35
C GLU A 121 -4.55 -21.30 7.92
N PRO A 122 -5.05 -22.24 7.09
CA PRO A 122 -5.38 -23.57 7.57
C PRO A 122 -4.15 -24.09 8.30
N ALA A 123 -4.28 -24.18 9.63
CA ALA A 123 -3.23 -24.58 10.55
C ALA A 123 -2.46 -25.71 9.91
N GLU A 124 -1.19 -25.45 9.59
CA GLU A 124 -0.10 -26.40 9.40
C GLU A 124 -0.59 -27.85 9.42
N LEU A 125 -1.29 -28.23 8.35
CA LEU A 125 -1.70 -29.60 8.14
C LEU A 125 -0.38 -30.29 7.84
N ALA A 126 0.08 -31.06 8.82
CA ALA A 126 1.21 -31.96 8.78
C ALA A 126 2.57 -31.38 9.24
N SER A 127 2.79 -31.39 10.56
CA SER A 127 3.95 -32.13 11.06
C SER A 127 3.48 -33.42 11.73
N PRO A 128 3.34 -34.54 10.98
CA PRO A 128 3.21 -35.85 11.55
C PRO A 128 4.62 -36.36 11.86
N ARG A 129 4.89 -36.47 13.17
CA ARG A 129 5.88 -37.35 13.81
C ARG A 129 7.36 -36.96 13.73
N SER A 130 7.89 -36.66 14.91
CA SER A 130 8.92 -37.53 15.49
C SER A 130 8.45 -38.01 16.86
N THR A 131 7.57 -39.01 16.86
CA THR A 131 7.61 -39.99 17.95
C THR A 131 8.84 -40.83 17.67
N VAL A 132 9.91 -40.64 18.43
CA VAL A 132 10.92 -41.69 18.63
C VAL A 132 10.45 -42.47 19.87
N PRO A 133 9.87 -43.68 19.74
CA PRO A 133 9.80 -44.62 20.82
C PRO A 133 11.00 -45.58 20.77
N ALA A 134 11.67 -45.69 21.93
CA ALA A 134 12.57 -46.75 22.41
C ALA A 134 13.75 -47.15 21.50
N GLU A 135 14.99 -46.95 21.96
CA GLU A 135 15.75 -47.88 22.83
C GLU A 135 16.74 -47.10 23.70
#